data_AF-A0A2G5SZL9-F1
#
_entry.id   AF-A0A2G5SZL9-F1
#
_cell.length_a   1.000
_cell.length_b   1.000
_cell.length_c   1.000
_cell.angle_alpha   90.00
_cell.angle_beta   90.00
_cell.angle_gamma   90.00
#
_symmetry.space_group_name_H-M   'P 1'
#
loop_
_entity.id
_entity.type
_entity.pdbx_description
1 polymer ?
#
loop_
_entity_poly.entity_id
_entity_poly.type
_entity_poly.pdbx_seq_one_letter_code
_entity_poly.pdbx_strand_id
1 'polypeptide(L)'
;MLFSVFSPQHYSGPYQQVFENSLRQILENTTKSSYWDECELPFYDFYDDGILPYVNPNVNPISDCNADEKPLTFLIKGSWGLKNKKMKLECRTRCHRRESERRNKIGNWSYKPGKVDCEVLEAVCAKNKTDVYGYLHTQVIPTKPKKQKVHIEQLKQYDVTVILLDSLAYSQAIR
;
A
#
# COMPACT_ATOMS: atom_id res chain seq x y z
N MET A 1 16.55 -24.92 -16.24
CA MET A 1 15.32 -24.64 -15.48
C MET A 1 15.13 -23.13 -15.48
N LEU A 2 14.12 -22.65 -16.19
CA LEU A 2 13.81 -21.22 -16.35
C LEU A 2 12.84 -20.83 -15.23
N PHE A 3 13.25 -19.93 -14.34
CA PHE A 3 12.33 -19.29 -13.40
C PHE A 3 11.69 -18.10 -14.12
N SER A 4 10.40 -18.21 -14.42
CA SER A 4 9.58 -17.11 -14.90
C SER A 4 9.37 -16.11 -13.75
N VAL A 5 10.01 -14.95 -13.87
CA VAL A 5 9.77 -13.78 -13.02
C VAL A 5 8.42 -13.20 -13.41
N PHE A 6 7.39 -13.40 -12.59
CA PHE A 6 6.11 -12.74 -12.76
C PHE A 6 6.27 -11.26 -12.39
N SER A 7 6.33 -10.39 -13.40
CA SER A 7 6.09 -8.96 -13.22
C SER A 7 4.58 -8.74 -13.10
N PRO A 8 4.09 -7.80 -12.26
CA PRO A 8 2.69 -7.45 -12.21
C PRO A 8 2.32 -6.70 -13.49
N GLN A 9 1.99 -7.44 -14.55
CA GLN A 9 1.46 -6.87 -15.78
C GLN A 9 -0.04 -6.68 -15.61
N HIS A 10 -0.44 -5.41 -15.60
CA HIS A 10 -1.75 -4.90 -15.99
C HIS A 10 -2.99 -5.60 -15.39
N TYR A 11 -3.32 -5.27 -14.14
CA TYR A 11 -4.69 -5.41 -13.66
C TYR A 11 -5.48 -4.16 -14.09
N SER A 12 -6.03 -4.18 -15.30
CA SER A 12 -7.03 -3.23 -15.77
C SER A 12 -8.33 -3.98 -16.01
N GLY A 13 -9.01 -4.36 -14.93
CA GLY A 13 -10.39 -4.80 -14.99
C GLY A 13 -11.32 -3.59 -15.04
N PRO A 14 -12.36 -3.57 -15.89
CA PRO A 14 -13.43 -2.61 -15.75
C PRO A 14 -14.08 -2.83 -14.38
N TYR A 15 -14.00 -1.82 -13.50
CA TYR A 15 -14.79 -1.80 -12.28
C TYR A 15 -16.25 -1.59 -12.70
N GLN A 16 -16.97 -2.69 -12.91
CA GLN A 16 -18.41 -2.67 -13.05
C GLN A 16 -18.95 -2.88 -11.64
N GLN A 17 -19.62 -1.86 -11.09
CA GLN A 17 -20.31 -2.01 -9.82
C GLN A 17 -21.33 -3.14 -9.99
N VAL A 18 -21.17 -4.23 -9.25
CA VAL A 18 -22.19 -5.29 -9.15
C VAL A 18 -23.29 -4.74 -8.23
N PHE A 19 -24.07 -3.81 -8.76
CA PHE A 19 -25.40 -3.50 -8.23
C PHE A 19 -26.41 -3.93 -9.30
N GLU A 20 -26.59 -5.24 -9.43
CA GLU A 20 -27.76 -5.79 -10.12
C GLU A 20 -28.57 -6.67 -9.17
N ASN A 21 -29.70 -6.10 -8.76
CA ASN A 21 -30.98 -6.77 -8.53
C ASN A 21 -31.21 -7.56 -7.23
N SER A 22 -30.90 -6.99 -6.07
CA SER A 22 -31.55 -7.39 -4.80
C SER A 22 -32.16 -6.20 -4.04
N LEU A 23 -32.86 -5.32 -4.75
CA LEU A 23 -33.79 -4.35 -4.13
C LEU A 23 -35.23 -4.68 -4.52
N ARG A 24 -35.67 -5.91 -4.22
CA ARG A 24 -37.10 -6.20 -4.20
C ARG A 24 -37.49 -6.89 -2.89
N GLN A 25 -38.28 -6.12 -2.14
CA GLN A 25 -39.04 -6.48 -0.94
C GLN A 25 -38.13 -6.57 0.30
N ILE A 26 -38.08 -5.55 1.15
CA ILE A 26 -39.14 -5.24 2.12
C ILE A 26 -39.44 -3.73 2.12
N LEU A 27 -40.63 -3.36 1.66
CA LEU A 27 -41.26 -2.08 2.00
C LEU A 27 -42.22 -2.36 3.15
N GLU A 28 -41.78 -2.14 4.38
CA GLU A 28 -42.71 -1.98 5.50
C GLU A 28 -42.27 -0.77 6.35
N ASN A 29 -43.07 0.29 6.22
CA ASN A 29 -43.25 1.43 7.12
C ASN A 29 -42.16 1.68 8.18
N THR A 30 -41.09 2.35 7.79
CA THR A 30 -40.27 3.14 8.71
C THR A 30 -40.39 4.61 8.31
N THR A 31 -40.85 5.42 9.27
CA THR A 31 -40.72 6.88 9.26
C THR A 31 -39.37 7.29 8.66
N LYS A 32 -39.37 8.24 7.72
CA LYS A 32 -38.18 8.81 7.05
C LYS A 32 -37.11 9.23 8.07
N SER A 33 -36.29 8.27 8.51
CA SER A 33 -34.96 8.49 9.03
C SER A 33 -34.15 9.01 7.83
N SER A 34 -33.46 10.12 7.99
CA SER A 34 -32.65 10.66 6.91
C SER A 34 -31.55 9.65 6.59
N TYR A 35 -31.17 9.48 5.33
CA TYR A 35 -30.05 8.60 4.95
C TYR A 35 -28.72 8.97 5.64
N TRP A 36 -28.66 10.11 6.33
CA TRP A 36 -27.52 10.57 7.13
C TRP A 36 -27.62 10.21 8.62
N ASP A 37 -28.76 9.68 9.07
CA ASP A 37 -29.05 9.39 10.48
C ASP A 37 -28.56 7.98 10.87
N GLU A 38 -28.34 7.10 9.88
CA GLU A 38 -27.83 5.75 10.07
C GLU A 38 -26.65 5.49 9.13
N CYS A 39 -25.49 5.16 9.70
CA CYS A 39 -24.33 4.68 8.96
C CYS A 39 -24.39 3.16 8.93
N GLU A 40 -25.26 2.60 8.08
CA GLU A 40 -25.26 1.16 7.80
C GLU A 40 -24.09 0.84 6.86
N LEU A 41 -22.99 0.37 7.45
CA LEU A 41 -21.89 -0.15 6.65
C LEU A 41 -22.39 -1.38 5.88
N PRO A 42 -22.10 -1.50 4.57
CA PRO A 42 -22.44 -2.69 3.82
C PRO A 42 -21.79 -3.91 4.48
N PHE A 43 -22.59 -4.93 4.75
CA PHE A 43 -22.07 -6.21 5.23
C PHE A 43 -21.34 -6.88 4.07
N TYR A 44 -20.00 -6.80 4.10
CA TYR A 44 -19.17 -7.54 3.16
C TYR A 44 -19.07 -8.99 3.64
N ASP A 45 -19.89 -9.87 3.06
CA ASP A 45 -19.67 -11.30 3.22
C ASP A 45 -18.52 -11.72 2.31
N PHE A 46 -17.38 -12.10 2.90
CA PHE A 46 -16.24 -12.62 2.15
C PHE A 46 -16.55 -13.96 1.46
N TYR A 47 -17.66 -14.61 1.81
CA TYR A 47 -18.19 -15.81 1.18
C TYR A 47 -19.38 -15.53 0.24
N ASP A 48 -19.64 -14.27 -0.11
CA ASP A 48 -20.67 -13.92 -1.09
C ASP A 48 -20.44 -14.66 -2.41
N ASP A 49 -21.50 -15.27 -2.94
CA ASP A 49 -21.46 -16.08 -4.17
C ASP A 49 -20.99 -15.28 -5.40
N GLY A 50 -21.13 -13.95 -5.39
CA GLY A 50 -20.60 -13.05 -6.40
C GLY A 50 -19.10 -12.76 -6.26
N ILE A 51 -18.53 -12.91 -5.05
CA ILE A 51 -17.10 -12.72 -4.76
C ILE A 51 -16.32 -14.03 -4.91
N LEU A 52 -16.92 -15.17 -4.53
CA LEU A 52 -16.28 -16.49 -4.56
C LEU A 52 -15.59 -16.85 -5.90
N PRO A 53 -16.12 -16.51 -7.10
CA PRO A 53 -15.42 -16.78 -8.37
C PRO A 53 -14.07 -16.04 -8.51
N TYR A 54 -13.89 -14.94 -7.79
CA TYR A 54 -12.69 -14.10 -7.83
C TYR A 54 -11.71 -14.40 -6.70
N VAL A 55 -12.10 -15.21 -5.72
CA VAL A 55 -11.27 -15.60 -4.59
C VAL A 55 -10.95 -17.08 -4.73
N ASN A 56 -9.67 -17.44 -4.75
CA ASN A 56 -9.28 -18.85 -4.70
C ASN A 56 -9.07 -19.26 -3.24
N PRO A 57 -10.04 -19.96 -2.60
CA PRO A 57 -9.96 -20.30 -1.17
C PRO A 57 -8.84 -21.30 -0.86
N ASN A 58 -8.31 -21.98 -1.89
CA ASN A 58 -7.24 -22.97 -1.74
C ASN A 58 -5.84 -22.35 -1.89
N VAL A 59 -5.73 -21.07 -2.27
CA VAL A 59 -4.45 -20.38 -2.26
C VAL A 59 -4.11 -20.02 -0.83
N ASN A 60 -3.05 -20.62 -0.31
CA ASN A 60 -2.45 -20.20 0.93
C ASN A 60 -1.36 -19.15 0.63
N PRO A 61 -1.64 -17.84 0.72
CA PRO A 61 -0.66 -16.81 0.36
C PRO A 61 0.56 -16.77 1.29
N ILE A 62 0.50 -17.47 2.44
CA ILE A 62 1.59 -17.53 3.41
C ILE A 62 2.39 -18.84 3.35
N SER A 63 2.06 -19.79 2.47
CA SER A 63 2.75 -21.10 2.44
C SER A 63 4.26 -20.98 2.20
N ASP A 64 4.66 -20.03 1.36
CA ASP A 64 6.06 -19.73 1.04
C ASP A 64 6.55 -18.43 1.72
N CYS A 65 5.80 -17.91 2.70
CA CYS A 65 6.15 -16.70 3.41
C CYS A 65 6.97 -17.02 4.67
N ASN A 66 8.26 -16.69 4.65
CA ASN A 66 9.09 -16.74 5.84
C ASN A 66 8.97 -15.43 6.63
N ALA A 67 8.13 -15.41 7.66
CA ALA A 67 7.90 -14.22 8.48
C ALA A 67 9.14 -13.71 9.24
N ASP A 68 10.11 -14.60 9.50
CA ASP A 68 11.35 -14.26 10.19
C ASP A 68 12.43 -13.68 9.26
N GLU A 69 12.18 -13.69 7.95
CA GLU A 69 13.13 -13.19 6.96
C GLU A 69 13.28 -11.68 7.04
N LYS A 70 14.39 -11.24 7.64
CA LYS A 70 14.71 -9.82 7.77
C LYS A 70 15.14 -9.23 6.42
N PRO A 71 14.73 -7.99 6.10
CA PRO A 71 15.17 -7.32 4.87
C PRO A 71 16.70 -7.25 4.79
N LEU A 72 17.27 -7.66 3.66
CA LEU A 72 18.72 -7.64 3.41
C LEU A 72 19.28 -6.23 3.23
N THR A 73 18.42 -5.30 2.80
CA THR A 73 18.73 -3.89 2.62
C THR A 73 18.06 -3.04 3.71
N PHE A 74 18.51 -1.80 3.86
CA PHE A 74 17.90 -0.82 4.76
C PHE A 74 17.66 0.51 4.05
N LEU A 75 16.72 1.29 4.57
CA LEU A 75 16.54 2.71 4.29
C LEU A 75 16.34 3.44 5.61
N ILE A 76 17.33 4.23 6.04
CA ILE A 76 17.30 4.96 7.31
C ILE A 76 17.73 6.39 7.04
N LYS A 77 16.87 7.36 7.38
CA LYS A 77 17.11 8.80 7.23
C LYS A 77 17.59 9.16 5.81
N GLY A 78 16.93 8.61 4.79
CA GLY A 78 17.27 8.85 3.40
C GLY A 78 18.59 8.25 2.95
N SER A 79 19.14 7.26 3.65
CA SER A 79 20.33 6.52 3.20
C SER A 79 20.01 5.04 3.09
N TRP A 80 20.42 4.42 1.98
CA TRP A 80 20.21 3.01 1.72
C TRP A 80 21.51 2.21 1.61
N GLY A 81 21.41 0.91 1.86
CA GLY A 81 22.50 -0.03 1.66
C GLY A 81 22.15 -1.45 2.10
N LEU A 82 23.15 -2.33 2.07
CA LEU A 82 23.08 -3.68 2.62
C LEU A 82 23.25 -3.66 4.14
N LYS A 83 22.41 -4.40 4.87
CA LYS A 83 22.57 -4.58 6.31
C LYS A 83 23.84 -5.37 6.63
N ASN A 84 24.13 -6.41 5.87
CA ASN A 84 25.32 -7.23 6.04
C ASN A 84 26.27 -7.09 4.85
N LYS A 85 27.33 -6.30 5.01
CA LYS A 85 28.36 -6.07 3.98
C LYS A 85 29.16 -7.33 3.61
N LYS A 86 29.12 -8.40 4.43
CA LYS A 86 29.76 -9.68 4.10
C LYS A 86 29.02 -10.43 2.99
N MET A 87 27.74 -10.12 2.77
CA MET A 87 26.97 -10.67 1.66
C MET A 87 27.45 -9.99 0.37
N LYS A 88 28.19 -10.74 -0.46
CA LYS A 88 28.66 -10.31 -1.78
C LYS A 88 27.50 -10.34 -2.78
N LEU A 89 26.51 -9.48 -2.58
CA LEU A 89 25.36 -9.31 -3.47
C LEU A 89 25.49 -7.99 -4.24
N GLU A 90 25.12 -8.03 -5.51
CA GLU A 90 25.04 -6.84 -6.35
C GLU A 90 23.65 -6.24 -6.21
N CYS A 91 23.52 -5.16 -5.44
CA CYS A 91 22.22 -4.53 -5.20
C CYS A 91 22.06 -3.26 -6.02
N ARG A 92 20.83 -3.04 -6.49
CA ARG A 92 20.38 -1.84 -7.18
C ARG A 92 19.10 -1.31 -6.53
N THR A 93 18.91 0.00 -6.60
CA THR A 93 17.70 0.66 -6.10
C THR A 93 17.14 1.65 -7.09
N ARG A 94 15.85 1.91 -7.04
CA ARG A 94 15.23 3.02 -7.76
C ARG A 94 14.09 3.62 -6.94
N CYS A 95 13.86 4.91 -7.13
CA CYS A 95 12.81 5.64 -6.45
C CYS A 95 11.48 5.55 -7.22
N HIS A 96 10.39 5.38 -6.48
CA HIS A 96 9.03 5.55 -6.97
C HIS A 96 8.50 6.87 -6.42
N ARG A 97 7.99 7.72 -7.31
CA ARG A 97 7.34 8.98 -6.93
C ARG A 97 5.93 8.99 -7.49
N ARG A 98 5.01 9.59 -6.74
CA ARG A 98 3.64 9.78 -7.23
C ARG A 98 3.65 10.70 -8.45
N GLU A 99 2.93 10.30 -9.49
CA GLU A 99 2.64 11.16 -10.65
C GLU A 99 1.15 11.47 -10.73
N SER A 100 0.30 10.47 -10.51
CA SER A 100 -1.16 10.60 -10.45
C SER A 100 -1.76 9.47 -9.60
N GLU A 101 -3.08 9.46 -9.38
CA GLU A 101 -3.76 8.40 -8.62
C GLU A 101 -3.54 6.99 -9.21
N ARG A 102 -3.37 6.88 -10.52
CA ARG A 102 -3.23 5.60 -11.21
C ARG A 102 -1.81 5.33 -11.73
N ARG A 103 -0.85 6.23 -11.51
CA ARG A 103 0.51 6.11 -12.06
C ARG A 103 1.58 6.66 -11.14
N ASN A 104 2.68 5.93 -11.06
CA ASN A 104 3.90 6.35 -10.40
C ASN A 104 4.98 6.67 -11.44
N LYS A 105 5.72 7.74 -11.21
CA LYS A 105 6.96 8.05 -11.92
C LYS A 105 8.09 7.22 -11.32
N ILE A 106 8.57 6.26 -12.10
CA ILE A 106 9.65 5.35 -11.71
C ILE A 106 11.00 5.93 -12.15
N GLY A 107 11.95 6.03 -11.22
CA GLY A 107 13.30 6.51 -11.50
C GLY A 107 14.23 5.44 -12.11
N ASN A 108 15.42 5.88 -12.51
CA ASN A 108 16.47 4.98 -12.99
C ASN A 108 17.09 4.15 -11.85
N TRP A 109 17.63 3.00 -12.20
CA TRP A 109 18.40 2.16 -11.28
C TRP A 109 19.72 2.83 -10.86
N SER A 110 19.99 2.82 -9.56
CA SER A 110 21.27 3.19 -8.94
C SER A 110 21.89 1.97 -8.27
N TYR A 111 23.17 1.71 -8.55
CA TYR A 111 23.92 0.58 -8.00
C TYR A 111 24.79 0.97 -6.80
N LYS A 112 24.84 2.26 -6.46
CA LYS A 112 25.70 2.79 -5.40
C LYS A 112 24.88 3.00 -4.13
N PRO A 113 25.19 2.29 -3.03
CA PRO A 113 24.63 2.58 -1.71
C PRO A 113 24.90 4.03 -1.31
N GLY A 114 23.96 4.66 -0.61
CA GLY A 114 24.12 6.04 -0.16
C GLY A 114 22.80 6.79 -0.04
N LYS A 115 22.88 8.12 -0.15
CA LYS A 115 21.73 8.99 0.05
C LYS A 115 20.73 8.88 -1.11
N VAL A 116 19.46 8.84 -0.76
CA VAL A 116 18.31 8.83 -1.65
C VAL A 116 17.25 9.78 -1.12
N ASP A 117 16.62 10.49 -2.05
CA ASP A 117 15.59 11.49 -1.79
C ASP A 117 14.26 11.03 -2.42
N CYS A 118 13.66 10.00 -1.81
CA CYS A 118 12.35 9.49 -2.14
C CYS A 118 11.71 8.75 -0.98
N GLU A 119 10.37 8.75 -0.94
CA GLU A 119 9.60 8.09 0.11
C GLU A 119 9.49 6.59 -0.12
N VAL A 120 9.35 6.16 -1.37
CA VAL A 120 9.26 4.75 -1.76
C VAL A 120 10.51 4.38 -2.55
N LEU A 121 11.31 3.45 -2.02
CA LEU A 121 12.54 2.97 -2.62
C LEU A 121 12.46 1.47 -2.86
N GLU A 122 12.48 1.06 -4.12
CA GLU A 122 12.59 -0.34 -4.50
C GLU A 122 14.06 -0.74 -4.47
N ALA A 123 14.37 -1.85 -3.79
CA ALA A 123 15.69 -2.44 -3.69
C ALA A 123 15.66 -3.87 -4.21
N VAL A 124 16.56 -4.19 -5.14
CA VAL A 124 16.72 -5.52 -5.73
C VAL A 124 18.17 -5.94 -5.61
N CYS A 125 18.42 -7.16 -5.17
CA CYS A 125 19.77 -7.72 -5.08
C CYS A 125 19.91 -8.97 -5.92
N ALA A 126 21.01 -9.05 -6.65
CA ALA A 126 21.36 -10.14 -7.52
C ALA A 126 22.56 -10.93 -6.99
N LYS A 127 22.53 -12.24 -7.23
CA LYS A 127 23.66 -13.16 -7.07
C LYS A 127 23.93 -13.79 -8.43
N ASN A 128 25.15 -13.65 -8.95
CA ASN A 128 25.53 -14.16 -10.27
C ASN A 128 24.54 -13.73 -11.37
N LYS A 129 24.19 -12.44 -11.43
CA LYS A 129 23.23 -11.84 -12.40
C LYS A 129 21.79 -12.35 -12.31
N THR A 130 21.45 -13.15 -11.30
CA THR A 130 20.07 -13.59 -11.03
C THR A 130 19.53 -12.82 -9.84
N ASP A 131 18.37 -12.18 -10.00
CA ASP A 131 17.69 -11.47 -8.91
C ASP A 131 17.20 -12.51 -7.89
N VAL A 132 17.63 -12.34 -6.63
CA VAL A 132 17.34 -13.27 -5.52
C VAL A 132 16.61 -12.61 -4.36
N TYR A 133 16.47 -11.29 -4.40
CA TYR A 133 15.84 -10.51 -3.34
C TYR A 133 15.24 -9.23 -3.93
N GLY A 134 14.02 -8.91 -3.53
CA GLY A 134 13.33 -7.68 -3.85
C GLY A 134 12.62 -7.15 -2.60
N TYR A 135 12.70 -5.84 -2.35
CA TYR A 135 12.07 -5.22 -1.20
C TYR A 135 11.71 -3.76 -1.47
N LEU A 136 10.53 -3.33 -1.01
CA LEU A 136 10.09 -1.94 -1.05
C LEU A 136 10.28 -1.31 0.33
N HIS A 137 11.22 -0.37 0.42
CA HIS A 137 11.38 0.46 1.59
C HIS A 137 10.48 1.68 1.50
N THR A 138 9.94 2.09 2.64
CA THR A 138 9.17 3.33 2.78
C THR A 138 9.76 4.20 3.88
N GLN A 139 9.79 5.50 3.66
CA GLN A 139 10.13 6.51 4.67
C GLN A 139 9.28 7.76 4.44
N VAL A 140 9.05 8.53 5.50
CA VAL A 140 8.42 9.85 5.38
C VAL A 140 9.50 10.90 5.24
N ILE A 141 9.46 11.69 4.17
CA ILE A 141 10.36 12.82 4.01
C ILE A 141 9.64 14.05 4.57
N PRO A 142 10.17 14.69 5.63
CA PRO A 142 9.51 15.83 6.24
C PRO A 142 9.39 16.97 5.22
N THR A 143 8.17 17.46 5.03
CA THR A 143 7.94 18.66 4.24
C THR A 143 8.45 19.87 5.03
N LYS A 144 9.18 20.77 4.36
CA LYS A 144 9.66 22.00 5.01
C LYS A 144 8.45 22.77 5.58
N PRO A 145 8.55 23.29 6.82
CA PRO A 145 7.47 24.07 7.41
C PRO A 145 7.15 25.24 6.48
N LYS A 146 5.91 25.30 6.00
CA LYS A 146 5.41 26.45 5.26
C LYS A 146 5.20 27.56 6.29
N LYS A 147 5.69 28.77 6.00
CA LYS A 147 5.34 29.94 6.82
C LYS A 147 3.82 30.05 6.87
N GLN A 148 3.26 30.07 8.07
CA GLN A 148 1.83 30.26 8.27
C GLN A 148 1.43 31.58 7.60
N LYS A 149 0.43 31.54 6.72
CA LYS A 149 -0.10 32.74 6.04
C LYS A 149 -1.10 33.51 6.89
N VAL A 150 -1.43 32.98 8.07
CA VAL A 150 -2.46 33.50 8.96
C VAL A 150 -1.78 34.07 10.20
N HIS A 151 -2.19 35.26 10.66
CA HIS A 151 -1.75 35.83 11.93
C HIS A 151 -2.48 35.11 13.07
N ILE A 152 -1.78 34.21 13.77
CA ILE A 152 -2.34 33.35 14.83
C ILE A 152 -1.98 33.87 16.24
N GLU A 153 -1.27 34.99 16.35
CA GLU A 153 -0.72 35.55 17.60
C GLU A 153 -1.75 35.78 18.73
N GLN A 154 -3.05 35.83 18.39
CA GLN A 154 -4.14 36.08 19.34
C GLN A 154 -5.07 34.88 19.59
N LEU A 155 -4.86 33.73 18.94
CA LEU A 155 -5.75 32.57 19.04
C LEU A 155 -5.00 31.35 19.57
N LYS A 156 -5.47 30.78 20.70
CA LYS A 156 -5.09 29.42 21.12
C LYS A 156 -5.74 28.42 20.16
N GLN A 157 -5.03 28.07 19.10
CA GLN A 157 -5.51 27.12 18.10
C GLN A 157 -4.67 25.85 18.15
N TYR A 158 -5.34 24.70 18.26
CA TYR A 158 -4.71 23.38 18.15
C TYR A 158 -4.83 22.90 16.71
N ASP A 159 -3.75 22.35 16.15
CA ASP A 159 -3.81 21.64 14.87
C ASP A 159 -4.51 20.29 15.08
N VAL A 160 -5.70 20.12 14.48
CA VAL A 160 -6.44 18.86 14.50
C VAL A 160 -6.28 18.19 13.14
N THR A 161 -5.67 17.01 13.12
CA THR A 161 -5.60 16.16 11.91
C THR A 161 -6.57 15.00 12.10
N VAL A 162 -7.60 14.91 11.25
CA VAL A 162 -8.51 13.77 11.20
C VAL A 162 -8.06 12.86 10.07
N ILE A 163 -7.71 11.62 10.40
CA ILE A 163 -7.41 10.58 9.42
C ILE A 163 -8.59 9.62 9.41
N LEU A 164 -9.38 9.67 8.34
CA LEU A 164 -10.47 8.72 8.11
C LEU A 164 -9.96 7.60 7.21
N LEU A 165 -10.05 6.37 7.70
CA LEU A 165 -9.70 5.16 6.95
C LEU A 165 -10.99 4.39 6.70
N ASP A 166 -11.47 4.43 5.46
CA ASP A 166 -12.70 3.75 5.06
C ASP A 166 -12.44 2.23 4.95
N SER A 167 -13.43 1.43 5.36
CA SER A 167 -13.45 -0.04 5.22
C SER A 167 -12.34 -0.81 5.95
N LEU A 168 -11.83 -0.28 7.08
CA LEU A 168 -11.01 -1.07 8.00
C LEU A 168 -11.89 -1.95 8.89
N ALA A 169 -11.79 -3.27 8.73
CA ALA A 169 -12.35 -4.21 9.69
C ALA A 169 -11.55 -4.17 11.01
N TYR A 170 -12.20 -4.44 12.14
CA TYR A 170 -11.56 -4.48 13.47
C TYR A 170 -10.29 -5.35 13.50
N SER A 171 -10.28 -6.47 12.76
CA SER A 171 -9.14 -7.38 12.65
C SER A 171 -7.92 -6.79 11.92
N GLN A 172 -8.10 -5.77 11.08
CA GLN A 172 -7.02 -5.10 10.34
C GLN A 172 -6.35 -3.99 11.17
N ALA A 173 -7.01 -3.49 12.22
CA ALA A 173 -6.45 -2.50 13.15
C ALA A 173 -5.62 -3.13 14.27
N ILE A 174 -5.68 -4.44 14.45
CA ILE A 174 -4.91 -5.20 15.45
C ILE A 174 -3.71 -5.84 14.75
N ARG A 175 -2.65 -5.07 14.50
CA ARG A 175 -1.33 -5.64 14.24
C ARG A 175 -0.21 -4.70 14.63
#